data_AF-A0A9P5ZUA5-F1
#
_entry.id   AF-A0A9P5ZUA5-F1
#
_cell.length_a   1.000
_cell.length_b   1.000
_cell.length_c   1.000
_cell.angle_alpha   90.00
_cell.angle_beta   90.00
_cell.angle_gamma   90.00
#
_symmetry.space_group_name_H-M   'P 1'
#
loop_
_entity.id
_entity.type
_entity.pdbx_description
1 polymer ?
#
loop_
_entity_poly.entity_id
_entity_poly.type
_entity_poly.pdbx_seq_one_letter_code
_entity_poly.pdbx_strand_id
1 'polypeptide(L)' 'PDVLVSLTAPKEGVKLFKSQHFLGGRFVPKAFADIYWLNLHDYPSFAQIVELPPVDGAHRS' A
#
# COMPACT_ATOMS: atom_id res chain seq x y z
N PRO A 1 -9.44 -12.83 0.17
CA PRO A 1 -8.85 -12.92 1.53
C PRO A 1 -9.42 -11.78 2.38
N ASP A 2 -9.47 -11.94 3.70
CA ASP A 2 -9.99 -10.88 4.58
C ASP A 2 -8.99 -9.71 4.71
N VAL A 3 -7.70 -10.02 4.57
CA VAL A 3 -6.59 -9.06 4.60
C VAL A 3 -5.64 -9.30 3.44
N LEU A 4 -5.14 -8.22 2.84
CA LEU A 4 -4.08 -8.22 1.83
C LEU A 4 -2.90 -7.37 2.30
N VAL A 5 -1.68 -7.88 2.15
CA VAL A 5 -0.44 -7.12 2.38
C VAL A 5 0.33 -7.02 1.07
N SER A 6 0.40 -5.82 0.51
CA SER A 6 1.27 -5.54 -0.64
C SER A 6 2.69 -5.23 -0.16
N LEU A 7 3.69 -5.88 -0.75
CA LEU A 7 5.11 -5.60 -0.47
C LEU A 7 5.68 -4.60 -1.47
N THR A 8 6.48 -3.64 -1.00
CA THR A 8 7.12 -2.58 -1.81
C THR A 8 6.12 -1.56 -2.34
N ALA A 9 5.21 -1.98 -3.21
CA ALA A 9 4.12 -1.19 -3.78
C ALA A 9 2.92 -2.10 -4.09
N PRO A 10 1.68 -1.57 -4.11
CA PRO A 10 0.50 -2.29 -4.60
C PRO A 10 0.67 -2.66 -6.09
N LYS A 11 0.16 -3.84 -6.48
CA LYS A 11 0.19 -4.30 -7.88
C LYS A 11 -1.18 -4.02 -8.53
N GLU A 12 -1.21 -3.90 -9.84
CA GLU A 12 -2.45 -3.65 -10.61
C GLU A 12 -3.60 -4.61 -10.31
N GLY A 13 -3.30 -5.88 -10.00
CA GLY A 13 -4.31 -6.89 -9.69
C GLY A 13 -5.11 -6.62 -8.40
N VAL A 14 -4.72 -5.64 -7.58
CA VAL A 14 -5.40 -5.34 -6.31
C VAL A 14 -6.44 -4.23 -6.43
N LYS A 15 -6.66 -3.65 -7.63
CA LYS A 15 -7.60 -2.55 -7.86
C LYS A 15 -9.04 -2.85 -7.45
N LEU A 16 -9.46 -4.12 -7.51
CA LEU A 16 -10.80 -4.56 -7.13
C LEU A 16 -10.87 -5.13 -5.70
N PHE A 17 -9.77 -5.08 -4.94
CA PHE A 17 -9.73 -5.55 -3.57
C PHE A 17 -10.43 -4.55 -2.64
N LYS A 18 -11.37 -5.03 -1.83
CA LYS A 18 -12.28 -4.19 -1.02
C LYS A 18 -12.15 -4.39 0.49
N SER A 19 -11.43 -5.43 0.92
CA SER A 19 -11.23 -5.71 2.34
C SER A 19 -10.01 -4.97 2.87
N GLN A 20 -9.49 -5.33 4.05
CA GLN A 20 -8.41 -4.59 4.68
C GLN A 20 -7.10 -4.75 3.91
N HIS A 21 -6.48 -3.62 3.52
CA HIS A 21 -5.28 -3.60 2.69
C HIS A 21 -4.16 -2.85 3.38
N PHE A 22 -3.03 -3.52 3.58
CA PHE A 22 -1.82 -2.90 4.10
C PHE A 22 -0.72 -2.86 3.04
N LEU A 23 0.11 -1.83 3.13
CA LEU A 23 1.41 -1.77 2.48
C LEU A 23 2.49 -2.13 3.50
N GLY A 24 3.42 -2.99 3.10
CA GLY A 24 4.62 -3.34 3.85
C GLY A 24 5.85 -3.36 2.95
N GLY A 25 6.98 -3.78 3.50
CA GLY A 25 8.25 -3.79 2.77
C GLY A 25 8.91 -2.41 2.74
N ARG A 26 9.07 -1.79 3.91
CA ARG A 26 9.74 -0.51 4.13
C ARG A 26 11.26 -0.63 4.01
N PHE A 27 11.73 -1.05 2.84
CA PHE A 27 13.16 -1.19 2.52
C PHE A 27 13.55 -0.52 1.20
N VAL A 28 12.60 0.16 0.54
CA VAL A 28 12.85 0.89 -0.71
C VAL A 28 13.58 2.20 -0.41
N PRO A 29 14.80 2.41 -0.94
CA PRO A 29 15.47 3.70 -0.81
C PRO A 29 14.68 4.81 -1.50
N LYS A 30 14.69 6.03 -0.95
CA LYS A 30 13.94 7.17 -1.52
C LYS A 30 14.27 7.41 -3.00
N ALA A 31 15.55 7.36 -3.37
CA ALA A 31 15.98 7.53 -4.76
C ALA A 31 15.31 6.52 -5.71
N PHE A 32 15.12 5.28 -5.27
CA PHE A 32 14.41 4.26 -6.05
C PHE A 32 12.91 4.56 -6.16
N ALA A 33 12.28 5.02 -5.07
CA ALA A 33 10.88 5.41 -5.11
C ALA A 33 10.62 6.58 -6.08
N ASP A 34 11.55 7.55 -6.12
CA ASP A 34 11.47 8.72 -6.99
C ASP A 34 11.62 8.36 -8.48
N ILE A 35 12.62 7.55 -8.85
CA ILE A 35 12.87 7.18 -10.27
C ILE A 35 11.79 6.27 -10.87
N TYR A 36 11.09 5.50 -10.03
CA TYR A 36 10.02 4.61 -10.46
C TYR A 36 8.62 5.18 -10.19
N TRP A 37 8.52 6.43 -9.71
CA TRP A 37 7.26 7.11 -9.37
C TRP A 37 6.32 6.26 -8.51
N LEU A 38 6.88 5.56 -7.51
CA LEU A 38 6.14 4.58 -6.73
C LEU A 38 5.07 5.20 -5.81
N ASN A 39 5.13 6.52 -5.57
CA ASN A 39 4.17 7.27 -4.74
C ASN A 39 3.82 6.52 -3.44
N LEU A 40 4.84 6.05 -2.74
CA LEU A 40 4.68 5.21 -1.54
C LEU A 40 4.00 5.98 -0.42
N HIS A 41 3.13 5.30 0.33
CA HIS A 41 2.52 5.88 1.53
C HIS A 41 3.55 6.02 2.65
N ASP A 42 3.39 7.06 3.47
CA ASP A 42 4.24 7.30 4.63
C ASP A 42 4.02 6.22 5.70
N TYR A 43 5.13 5.75 6.29
CA TYR A 43 5.10 4.84 7.43
C TYR A 43 5.29 5.64 8.72
N PRO A 44 4.35 5.57 9.68
CA PRO A 44 4.47 6.33 10.93
C PRO A 44 5.63 5.81 11.79
N SER A 45 6.49 6.72 12.24
CA SER A 45 7.62 6.42 13.14
C SER A 45 8.45 5.22 12.67
N PHE A 46 8.49 4.13 13.44
CA PHE A 46 9.23 2.90 13.16
C PHE A 46 8.36 1.78 12.58
N ALA A 47 7.09 2.06 12.23
CA ALA A 47 6.18 1.08 11.69
C ALA A 47 6.75 0.43 10.41
N GLN A 48 6.47 -0.86 10.27
CA GLN A 48 6.89 -1.67 9.10
C GLN A 48 5.73 -1.94 8.13
N ILE A 49 4.51 -1.57 8.52
CA ILE A 49 3.30 -1.63 7.71
C ILE A 49 2.50 -0.32 7.87
N VAL A 50 1.71 0.03 6.86
CA VAL A 50 0.72 1.11 6.90
C VAL A 50 -0.57 0.64 6.22
N GLU A 51 -1.72 0.97 6.79
CA GLU A 51 -3.02 0.68 6.18
C GLU A 51 -3.25 1.64 5.01
N LEU A 52 -3.68 1.09 3.86
CA LEU A 52 -4.00 1.87 2.68
C LEU A 52 -5.44 2.34 2.71
N PRO A 53 -5.74 3.53 2.15
CA PRO A 53 -7.12 3.97 2.01
C PRO A 53 -7.91 3.00 1.13
N PRO A 54 -9.23 2.89 1.31
CA PRO A 54 -10.09 2.16 0.39
C PRO A 54 -9.90 2.69 -1.04
N VAL A 55 -9.84 1.79 -2.02
CA VAL A 55 -9.86 2.20 -3.44
C VAL A 55 -11.21 2.87 -3.73
N ASP A 56 -11.20 4.06 -4.34
CA ASP A 56 -12.40 4.86 -4.63
C ASP A 56 -13.53 3.99 -5.21
N GLY A 57 -14.71 4.04 -4.57
CA GLY A 57 -15.86 3.16 -4.86
C GLY A 57 -16.07 2.01 -3.87
N ALA A 58 -15.14 1.78 -2.94
CA ALA A 58 -15.33 0.91 -1.78
C ALA A 58 -15.95 1.69 -0.61
N HIS A 59 -17.12 2.30 -0.81
CA HIS A 59 -17.93 2.75 0.33
C HIS A 59 -18.38 1.53 1.12
N ARG A 60 -18.00 1.49 2.40
CA ARG A 60 -18.61 0.59 3.38
C ARG A 60 -20.03 1.10 3.62
N SER A 61 -21.02 0.44 3.00
CA SER A 61 -22.42 0.47 3.45
C SER A 61 -22.55 -0.27 4.77
#